data_AF-A0A3E1QD65-F1
#
_entry.id   AF-A0A3E1QD65-F1
#
_cell.length_a   1.000
_cell.length_b   1.000
_cell.length_c   1.000
_cell.angle_alpha   90.00
_cell.angle_beta   90.00
_cell.angle_gamma   90.00
#
_symmetry.space_group_name_H-M   'P 1'
#
loop_
_entity.id
_entity.type
_entity.pdbx_description
1 polymer ?
#
loop_
_entity_poly.entity_id
_entity_poly.type
_entity_poly.pdbx_seq_one_letter_code
_entity_poly.pdbx_strand_id
1 'polypeptide(L)'
;MKPEQTHWTKTELKTYILLLCAKADQVEDEEELNFIKSKTAKTTFEIIYEEFCRDDEDKSLEKIQDAIAHQDYSNQELAALKMEIQQVFSTDNKVVIKERNMGWILDNILY
;
A
#
# COMPACT_ATOMS: atom_id res chain seq x y z
N MET A 1 4.50 20.61 13.77
CA MET A 1 5.63 19.85 13.19
C MET A 1 5.36 19.81 11.69
N LYS A 2 6.36 20.08 10.84
CA LYS A 2 6.15 19.99 9.38
C LYS A 2 5.93 18.52 9.07
N PRO A 3 4.87 18.12 8.34
CA PRO A 3 4.80 16.75 7.86
C PRO A 3 6.08 16.51 7.05
N GLU A 4 6.83 15.46 7.40
CA GLU A 4 7.93 15.02 6.57
C GLU A 4 7.34 14.74 5.20
N GLN A 5 7.66 15.60 4.24
CA GLN A 5 7.10 15.58 2.89
C GLN A 5 7.49 14.24 2.27
N THR A 6 6.59 13.26 2.30
CA THR A 6 6.79 11.95 1.68
C THR A 6 6.65 12.12 0.17
N HIS A 7 7.78 12.43 -0.48
CA HIS A 7 7.92 12.45 -1.94
C HIS A 7 7.88 11.02 -2.52
N TRP A 8 6.87 10.23 -2.16
CA TRP A 8 6.71 8.89 -2.72
C TRP A 8 6.30 8.99 -4.18
N THR A 9 7.03 8.30 -5.04
CA THR A 9 6.59 8.05 -6.41
C THR A 9 5.34 7.15 -6.40
N LYS A 10 4.58 7.13 -7.51
CA LYS A 10 3.41 6.25 -7.65
C LYS A 10 3.72 4.79 -7.29
N THR A 11 4.93 4.32 -7.62
CA THR A 11 5.41 2.97 -7.31
C THR A 11 5.67 2.75 -5.83
N GLU A 12 6.25 3.74 -5.14
CA GLU A 12 6.50 3.71 -3.69
C GLU A 12 5.19 3.72 -2.92
N LEU A 13 4.28 4.63 -3.25
CA LEU A 13 2.94 4.70 -2.67
C LEU A 13 2.20 3.37 -2.85
N LYS A 14 2.23 2.80 -4.06
CA LYS A 14 1.62 1.49 -4.35
C LYS A 14 2.25 0.39 -3.49
N THR A 15 3.58 0.32 -3.42
CA THR A 15 4.29 -0.66 -2.58
C THR A 15 3.90 -0.54 -1.10
N TYR A 16 3.78 0.69 -0.61
CA TYR A 16 3.39 0.99 0.77
C TYR A 16 1.96 0.53 1.07
N ILE A 17 1.00 0.78 0.16
CA ILE A 17 -0.39 0.31 0.33
C ILE A 17 -0.47 -1.22 0.27
N LEU A 18 0.31 -1.87 -0.59
CA LEU A 18 0.38 -3.34 -0.66
C LEU A 18 0.86 -3.93 0.68
N LEU A 19 1.87 -3.33 1.30
CA LEU A 19 2.37 -3.73 2.62
C LEU A 19 1.34 -3.51 3.73
N LEU A 20 0.61 -2.40 3.69
CA LEU A 20 -0.48 -2.13 4.63
C LEU A 20 -1.58 -3.19 4.54
N CYS A 21 -1.96 -3.58 3.31
CA CYS A 21 -2.93 -4.65 3.08
C CYS A 21 -2.44 -5.99 3.64
N ALA A 22 -1.18 -6.35 3.40
CA ALA A 22 -0.57 -7.58 3.91
C ALA A 22 -0.51 -7.61 5.45
N LYS A 23 -0.06 -6.50 6.08
CA LYS A 23 -0.02 -6.37 7.55
C LYS A 23 -1.41 -6.47 8.18
N ALA A 24 -2.41 -5.81 7.59
CA ALA A 24 -3.77 -5.86 8.09
C ALA A 24 -4.44 -7.23 7.93
N ASP A 25 -3.97 -8.07 7.00
CA ASP A 25 -4.41 -9.47 6.95
C ASP A 25 -3.83 -10.32 8.10
N GLN A 26 -2.84 -9.79 8.85
CA GLN A 26 -2.05 -10.47 9.89
C GLN A 26 -1.33 -11.73 9.37
N VAL A 27 -1.18 -11.84 8.06
CA VAL A 27 -0.51 -12.93 7.37
C VAL A 27 0.68 -12.29 6.66
N GLU A 28 1.73 -11.96 7.40
CA GLU A 28 3.03 -11.63 6.80
C GLU A 28 3.67 -12.94 6.30
N ASP A 29 3.04 -13.59 5.32
CA ASP A 29 3.59 -14.80 4.71
C ASP A 29 4.78 -14.39 3.82
N GLU A 30 5.86 -15.17 3.86
CA GLU A 30 7.03 -14.90 3.02
C GLU A 30 6.65 -14.85 1.53
N GLU A 31 5.60 -15.56 1.13
CA GLU A 31 5.04 -15.51 -0.23
C GLU A 31 4.50 -14.12 -0.60
N GLU A 32 3.80 -13.42 0.30
CA GLU A 32 3.27 -12.08 0.05
C GLU A 32 4.40 -11.04 -0.03
N LEU A 33 5.36 -11.11 0.89
CA LEU A 33 6.53 -10.21 0.87
C LEU A 33 7.37 -10.44 -0.39
N ASN A 34 7.57 -11.69 -0.79
CA ASN A 34 8.31 -12.01 -2.02
C ASN A 34 7.53 -11.59 -3.27
N PHE A 35 6.20 -11.65 -3.23
CA PHE A 35 5.34 -11.15 -4.29
C PHE A 35 5.44 -9.63 -4.45
N ILE A 36 5.35 -8.86 -3.36
CA ILE A 36 5.52 -7.40 -3.41
C ILE A 36 6.94 -7.05 -3.90
N LYS A 37 7.98 -7.76 -3.43
CA LYS A 37 9.36 -7.64 -3.93
C LYS A 37 9.52 -7.97 -5.41
N SER A 38 8.65 -8.78 -5.99
CA SER A 38 8.63 -9.07 -7.44
C SER A 38 8.01 -7.92 -8.25
N LYS A 39 7.14 -7.12 -7.64
CA LYS A 39 6.45 -5.98 -8.27
C LYS A 39 7.20 -4.66 -8.15
N THR A 40 8.11 -4.54 -7.19
CA THR A 40 8.90 -3.33 -6.96
C THR A 40 10.39 -3.64 -6.91
N ALA A 41 11.24 -2.63 -7.05
CA ALA A 41 12.68 -2.83 -6.89
C ALA A 41 12.99 -3.22 -5.44
N LYS A 42 13.87 -4.20 -5.24
CA LYS A 42 14.26 -4.68 -3.91
C LYS A 42 14.74 -3.55 -2.99
N THR A 43 15.53 -2.62 -3.52
CA THR A 43 16.00 -1.43 -2.79
C THR A 43 14.86 -0.51 -2.33
N THR A 44 13.86 -0.29 -3.19
CA THR A 44 12.69 0.53 -2.87
C THR A 44 11.81 -0.18 -1.84
N PHE A 45 11.64 -1.49 -1.99
CA PHE A 45 10.92 -2.32 -1.03
C PHE A 45 11.55 -2.24 0.36
N GLU A 46 12.86 -2.43 0.48
CA GLU A 46 13.55 -2.43 1.78
C GLU A 46 13.41 -1.08 2.49
N ILE A 47 13.57 0.04 1.77
CA ILE A 47 13.40 1.39 2.34
C ILE A 47 11.97 1.60 2.84
N ILE A 48 10.98 1.29 1.99
CA ILE A 48 9.57 1.46 2.30
C ILE A 48 9.13 0.51 3.42
N TYR A 49 9.63 -0.72 3.44
CA TYR A 49 9.33 -1.72 4.47
C TYR A 49 9.93 -1.34 5.82
N GLU A 50 11.17 -0.82 5.87
CA GLU A 50 11.76 -0.31 7.11
C GLU A 50 10.98 0.89 7.67
N GLU A 51 10.54 1.81 6.80
CA GLU A 51 9.70 2.94 7.18
C GLU A 51 8.34 2.45 7.71
N PHE A 52 7.68 1.57 6.97
CA PHE A 52 6.40 0.96 7.33
C PHE A 52 6.47 0.13 8.63
N CYS A 53 7.59 -0.53 8.91
CA CYS A 53 7.79 -1.27 10.15
C CYS A 53 7.85 -0.35 11.38
N ARG A 54 8.30 0.90 11.19
CA ARG A 54 8.30 1.95 12.23
C ARG A 54 6.97 2.69 12.34
N ASP A 55 6.12 2.59 11.32
CA ASP A 55 4.81 3.22 11.28
C ASP A 55 3.72 2.28 11.83
N ASP A 56 2.81 2.86 12.60
CA ASP A 56 1.58 2.22 13.02
C ASP A 56 0.55 2.24 11.88
N GLU A 57 -0.51 1.42 11.99
CA GLU A 57 -1.55 1.33 10.94
C GLU A 57 -2.21 2.70 10.66
N ASP A 58 -2.50 3.47 11.72
CA ASP A 58 -3.06 4.82 11.60
C ASP A 58 -2.10 5.80 10.89
N LYS A 59 -0.81 5.78 11.24
CA LYS A 59 0.20 6.65 10.60
C LYS A 59 0.38 6.28 9.13
N SER A 60 0.34 4.99 8.84
CA SER A 60 0.46 4.45 7.49
C SER A 60 -0.67 4.96 6.60
N LEU A 61 -1.91 4.90 7.10
CA LEU A 61 -3.10 5.44 6.43
C LEU A 61 -3.00 6.96 6.23
N GLU A 62 -2.61 7.70 7.27
CA GLU A 62 -2.46 9.17 7.20
C GLU A 62 -1.45 9.58 6.13
N LYS A 63 -0.29 8.91 6.05
CA LYS A 63 0.72 9.18 5.02
C LYS A 63 0.23 8.86 3.61
N ILE A 64 -0.52 7.77 3.44
CA ILE A 64 -1.10 7.40 2.13
C ILE A 64 -2.10 8.49 1.70
N GLN A 65 -3.00 8.90 2.59
CA GLN A 65 -3.97 9.96 2.33
C GLN A 65 -3.28 11.28 2.00
N ASP A 66 -2.25 11.67 2.76
CA ASP A 66 -1.49 12.90 2.52
C ASP A 66 -0.77 12.85 1.15
N ALA A 67 -0.16 11.72 0.80
CA ALA A 67 0.50 11.54 -0.50
C ALA A 67 -0.49 11.60 -1.67
N ILE A 68 -1.69 11.03 -1.51
CA ILE A 68 -2.77 11.08 -2.50
C ILE A 68 -3.31 12.49 -2.66
N ALA A 69 -3.58 13.17 -1.54
CA ALA A 69 -4.05 14.54 -1.51
C ALA A 69 -3.02 15.51 -2.11
N HIS A 70 -1.72 15.28 -1.84
CA HIS A 70 -0.64 16.10 -2.35
C HIS A 70 -0.41 15.93 -3.86
N GLN A 71 -0.62 14.72 -4.38
CA GLN A 71 -0.46 14.42 -5.81
C GLN A 71 -1.69 14.77 -6.65
N ASP A 72 -2.71 15.41 -6.06
CA ASP A 72 -3.95 15.81 -6.74
C ASP A 72 -4.58 14.63 -7.49
N TYR A 73 -4.55 13.45 -6.86
CA TYR A 73 -5.11 12.25 -7.45
C TYR A 73 -6.59 12.47 -7.74
N SER A 74 -6.96 12.41 -9.02
CA SER A 74 -8.35 12.44 -9.41
C SER A 74 -9.05 11.17 -8.93
N ASN A 75 -10.37 11.24 -8.72
CA ASN A 75 -11.21 10.08 -8.41
C ASN A 75 -10.98 8.89 -9.37
N GLN A 76 -10.64 9.17 -10.63
CA GLN A 76 -10.29 8.14 -11.62
C GLN A 76 -8.94 7.47 -11.34
N GLU A 77 -7.91 8.23 -10.98
CA GLU A 77 -6.58 7.68 -10.64
C GLU A 77 -6.65 6.89 -9.32
N LEU A 78 -7.46 7.36 -8.37
CA LEU A 78 -7.77 6.65 -7.13
C LEU A 78 -8.47 5.31 -7.39
N ALA A 79 -9.51 5.33 -8.23
CA ALA A 79 -10.22 4.11 -8.62
C ALA A 79 -9.29 3.15 -9.39
N ALA A 80 -8.42 3.67 -10.25
CA ALA A 80 -7.42 2.89 -10.95
C ALA A 80 -6.42 2.26 -9.97
N LEU A 81 -5.89 3.03 -9.02
CA LEU A 81 -4.97 2.54 -7.98
C LEU A 81 -5.62 1.42 -7.16
N LYS A 82 -6.88 1.60 -6.76
CA LYS A 82 -7.67 0.57 -6.07
C LYS A 82 -7.78 -0.71 -6.89
N MET A 83 -8.19 -0.59 -8.16
CA MET A 83 -8.32 -1.72 -9.07
C MET A 83 -6.99 -2.41 -9.33
N GLU A 84 -5.91 -1.66 -9.49
CA GLU A 84 -4.57 -2.21 -9.68
C GLU A 84 -4.12 -3.01 -8.46
N ILE A 85 -4.33 -2.48 -7.26
CA ILE A 85 -4.00 -3.19 -6.02
C ILE A 85 -4.81 -4.49 -5.92
N GLN A 86 -6.13 -4.42 -6.13
CA GLN A 86 -6.99 -5.61 -6.14
C GLN A 86 -6.55 -6.61 -7.20
N GLN A 87 -6.21 -6.16 -8.41
CA GLN A 87 -5.74 -7.03 -9.49
C GLN A 87 -4.41 -7.69 -9.15
N VAL A 88 -3.49 -6.93 -8.54
CA VAL A 88 -2.18 -7.44 -8.13
C VAL A 88 -2.37 -8.65 -7.22
N PHE A 89 -3.25 -8.56 -6.22
CA PHE A 89 -3.53 -9.69 -5.34
C PHE A 89 -4.44 -10.76 -5.96
N SER A 90 -5.40 -10.39 -6.79
CA SER A 90 -6.28 -11.36 -7.49
C SER A 90 -5.56 -12.18 -8.57
N THR A 91 -4.42 -11.68 -9.09
CA THR A 91 -3.65 -12.37 -10.12
C THR A 91 -2.89 -13.57 -9.55
N ASP A 92 -2.51 -13.51 -8.28
CA ASP A 92 -1.76 -14.58 -7.62
C ASP A 92 -2.72 -15.43 -6.79
N ASN A 93 -3.12 -16.58 -7.33
CA ASN A 93 -4.10 -17.50 -6.71
C ASN A 93 -3.60 -18.09 -5.37
N LYS A 94 -2.41 -17.69 -4.89
CA LYS A 94 -1.83 -18.05 -3.59
C LYS A 94 -1.97 -16.95 -2.55
N VAL A 95 -2.04 -15.68 -2.98
CA VAL A 95 -2.13 -14.53 -2.06
C VAL A 95 -3.60 -14.34 -1.70
N VAL A 96 -4.04 -15.02 -0.65
CA VAL A 96 -5.41 -14.95 -0.14
C VAL A 96 -5.48 -13.82 0.88
N ILE A 97 -5.38 -12.57 0.41
CA ILE A 97 -5.74 -11.44 1.26
C ILE A 97 -7.24 -11.50 1.48
N LYS A 98 -7.69 -11.49 2.73
CA LYS A 98 -9.11 -11.41 3.02
C LYS A 98 -9.61 -10.08 2.49
N GLU A 99 -10.38 -10.14 1.40
CA GLU A 99 -10.98 -8.99 0.71
C GLU A 99 -11.66 -8.00 1.68
N ARG A 100 -12.12 -8.48 2.85
CA ARG A 100 -12.72 -7.67 3.90
C ARG A 100 -11.78 -6.62 4.51
N ASN A 101 -10.52 -6.97 4.80
CA ASN A 101 -9.57 -6.05 5.44
C ASN A 101 -8.99 -5.09 4.40
N MET A 102 -8.65 -5.62 3.23
CA MET A 102 -8.24 -4.80 2.08
C MET A 102 -9.33 -3.81 1.67
N GLY A 103 -10.57 -4.27 1.54
CA GLY A 103 -11.70 -3.44 1.16
C GLY A 103 -11.86 -2.28 2.12
N TRP A 104 -11.72 -2.53 3.43
CA TRP A 104 -11.76 -1.49 4.47
C TRP A 104 -10.60 -0.50 4.37
N ILE A 105 -9.36 -0.96 4.19
CA ILE A 105 -8.19 -0.07 4.00
C ILE A 105 -8.40 0.82 2.77
N LEU A 106 -8.77 0.21 1.63
CA LEU A 106 -8.99 0.94 0.39
C LEU A 106 -10.18 1.90 0.50
N ASP A 107 -11.19 1.60 1.31
CA ASP A 107 -12.30 2.51 1.55
C ASP A 107 -11.88 3.70 2.42
N ASN A 108 -11.07 3.47 3.47
CA ASN A 108 -10.53 4.53 4.31
C ASN A 108 -9.56 5.45 3.56
N ILE A 109 -8.86 4.94 2.55
CA ILE A 109 -7.99 5.77 1.70
C ILE A 109 -8.80 6.69 0.77
N LEU A 110 -10.06 6.36 0.48
CA LEU A 110 -10.90 7.03 -0.52
C LEU A 110 -11.95 7.99 0.07
N TYR A 111 -12.00 8.16 1.40
CA TYR A 111 -13.02 8.94 2.11
C TYR A 111 -12.43 10.04 2.98
#